data_AF-A0A954JQT0-F1
#
_entry.id   AF-A0A954JQT0-F1
#
_cell.length_a   1.000
_cell.length_b   1.000
_cell.length_c   1.000
_cell.angle_alpha   90.00
_cell.angle_beta   90.00
_cell.angle_gamma   90.00
#
_symmetry.space_group_name_H-M   'P 1'
#
loop_
_entity.id
_entity.type
_entity.pdbx_description
1 polymer ?
#
loop_
_entity_poly.entity_id
_entity_poly.type
_entity_poly.pdbx_seq_one_letter_code
_entity_poly.pdbx_strand_id
1 'polypeptide(L)'
;MGICDSCHSGCCRSFAVPISGADIHQFTQYQNKNFWDFACRWEDSEGLISRNLAPHFFFEDAPDVPFVICLKHIPSASFPGTTKCRFLMECLPDEDHPKGLGRCSIYHSRPHTCRSFPAKLNDDSELAILYQLPANGRNGEPAYDLCPRQWTPADLEPNETIQSLVVAKYEMTFFKKIAVVWNQNPGPWNAFPEFIDIIYSNRISSGQFGQTNQGQSPDDAESLSKAA
;
A
#
# COMPACT_ATOMS: atom_id res chain seq x y z
N MET A 1 24.18 -1.44 -6.04
CA MET A 1 23.96 -1.54 -4.59
C MET A 1 22.58 -0.99 -4.30
N GLY A 2 21.74 -1.77 -3.61
CA GLY A 2 20.41 -1.33 -3.24
C GLY A 2 20.50 -0.33 -2.10
N ILE A 3 19.64 0.69 -2.10
CA ILE A 3 19.59 1.71 -1.04
C ILE A 3 19.47 1.09 0.37
N CYS A 4 18.83 -0.09 0.47
CA CYS A 4 18.66 -0.85 1.71
C CYS A 4 19.96 -1.45 2.30
N ASP A 5 21.02 -1.61 1.49
CA ASP A 5 22.30 -2.20 1.92
C ASP A 5 23.03 -1.26 2.91
N SER A 6 22.78 0.05 2.81
CA SER A 6 23.39 1.07 3.66
C SER A 6 22.78 1.16 5.08
N CYS A 7 21.59 0.59 5.29
CA CYS A 7 20.85 0.73 6.54
C CYS A 7 20.14 -0.54 7.02
N HIS A 8 20.57 -1.70 6.52
CA HIS A 8 20.10 -3.02 6.96
C HIS A 8 18.56 -3.16 7.02
N SER A 9 17.87 -2.44 6.13
CA SER A 9 16.40 -2.37 6.10
C SER A 9 15.74 -1.86 7.40
N GLY A 10 16.33 -0.88 8.09
CA GLY A 10 15.77 -0.27 9.30
C GLY A 10 14.29 0.13 9.18
N CYS A 11 13.88 0.73 8.06
CA CYS A 11 12.47 1.10 7.83
C CYS A 11 11.50 -0.10 7.84
N CYS A 12 11.95 -1.29 7.41
CA CYS A 12 11.15 -2.52 7.45
C CYS A 12 11.00 -3.08 8.88
N ARG A 13 11.77 -2.61 9.85
CA ARG A 13 11.70 -3.01 11.26
C ARG A 13 10.97 -1.97 12.09
N SER A 14 11.18 -0.70 11.79
CA SER A 14 10.70 0.39 12.61
C SER A 14 9.25 0.78 12.35
N PHE A 15 8.78 0.65 11.10
CA PHE A 15 7.47 1.17 10.71
C PHE A 15 6.43 0.06 10.46
N ALA A 16 5.23 0.25 11.01
CA ALA A 16 4.03 -0.41 10.50
C ALA A 16 3.67 0.26 9.18
N VAL A 17 3.62 -0.52 8.09
CA VAL A 17 3.37 0.01 6.74
C VAL A 17 1.89 -0.12 6.42
N PRO A 18 1.13 0.98 6.34
CA PRO A 18 -0.26 0.91 5.90
C PRO A 18 -0.35 0.39 4.47
N ILE A 19 -1.30 -0.51 4.24
CA ILE A 19 -1.63 -1.04 2.91
C ILE A 19 -3.03 -0.60 2.52
N SER A 20 -3.20 -0.31 1.23
CA SER A 20 -4.50 -0.02 0.64
C SER A 20 -5.23 -1.31 0.26
N GLY A 21 -6.52 -1.20 -0.07
CA GLY A 21 -7.23 -2.34 -0.66
C GLY A 21 -6.66 -2.79 -2.01
N ALA A 22 -6.00 -1.90 -2.77
CA ALA A 22 -5.31 -2.28 -4.01
C ALA A 22 -4.13 -3.19 -3.72
N ASP A 23 -3.35 -2.88 -2.68
CA ASP A 23 -2.22 -3.72 -2.25
C ASP A 23 -2.73 -5.09 -1.77
N ILE A 24 -3.83 -5.12 -1.00
CA ILE A 24 -4.46 -6.36 -0.53
C ILE A 24 -4.88 -7.21 -1.72
N HIS A 25 -5.68 -6.66 -2.64
CA HIS A 25 -6.15 -7.35 -3.84
C HIS A 25 -4.99 -7.81 -4.73
N GLN A 26 -3.94 -6.99 -4.85
CA GLN A 26 -2.75 -7.37 -5.62
C GLN A 26 -2.04 -8.58 -5.03
N PHE A 27 -1.86 -8.63 -3.71
CA PHE A 27 -1.20 -9.75 -3.06
C PHE A 27 -2.04 -11.02 -3.08
N THR A 28 -3.36 -10.91 -2.88
CA THR A 28 -4.26 -12.08 -2.88
C THR A 28 -4.46 -12.64 -4.29
N GLN A 29 -4.84 -11.81 -5.26
CA GLN A 29 -5.25 -12.28 -6.58
C GLN A 29 -4.08 -12.54 -7.53
N TYR A 30 -3.09 -11.64 -7.59
CA TYR A 30 -2.02 -11.75 -8.59
C TYR A 30 -0.77 -12.45 -8.08
N GLN A 31 -0.57 -12.46 -6.76
CA GLN A 31 0.61 -13.11 -6.15
C GLN A 31 0.25 -14.35 -5.33
N ASN A 32 -1.03 -14.74 -5.32
CA ASN A 32 -1.56 -15.92 -4.64
C ASN A 32 -1.09 -16.04 -3.18
N LYS A 33 -1.06 -14.90 -2.47
CA LYS A 33 -0.68 -14.85 -1.05
C LYS A 33 -1.93 -14.91 -0.20
N ASN A 34 -1.89 -15.69 0.88
CA ASN A 34 -2.95 -15.68 1.87
C ASN A 34 -2.91 -14.34 2.64
N PHE A 35 -4.07 -13.68 2.77
CA PHE A 35 -4.20 -12.41 3.50
C PHE A 35 -3.58 -12.46 4.91
N TRP A 36 -3.82 -13.53 5.64
CA TRP A 36 -3.39 -13.72 7.04
C TRP A 36 -1.87 -13.84 7.19
N ASP A 37 -1.17 -14.14 6.10
CA ASP A 37 0.28 -14.25 6.08
C ASP A 37 0.96 -12.88 6.04
N PHE A 38 0.34 -11.89 5.38
CA PHE A 38 0.99 -10.61 5.10
C PHE A 38 0.33 -9.40 5.74
N ALA A 39 -0.95 -9.45 6.11
CA ALA A 39 -1.68 -8.32 6.68
C ALA A 39 -2.05 -8.56 8.14
N CYS A 40 -2.16 -7.47 8.89
CA CYS A 40 -2.75 -7.45 10.23
C CYS A 40 -3.35 -6.07 10.50
N ARG A 41 -4.25 -6.01 11.49
CA ARG A 41 -4.78 -4.75 12.01
C ARG A 41 -3.90 -4.27 13.16
N TRP A 42 -3.47 -3.02 13.09
CA TRP A 42 -2.73 -2.34 14.16
C TRP A 42 -3.66 -1.34 14.82
N GLU A 43 -3.75 -1.40 16.15
CA GLU A 43 -4.43 -0.35 16.91
C GLU A 43 -3.70 0.98 16.67
N ASP A 44 -4.49 2.03 16.42
CA ASP A 44 -3.98 3.37 16.10
C ASP A 44 -4.78 4.45 16.84
N SER A 45 -5.03 4.22 18.12
CA SER A 45 -5.77 5.13 19.02
C SER A 45 -5.17 6.54 19.07
N GLU A 46 -3.85 6.66 18.87
CA GLU A 46 -3.13 7.93 18.86
C GLU A 46 -2.92 8.53 17.46
N GLY A 47 -3.34 7.85 16.39
CA GLY A 47 -3.19 8.32 15.01
C GLY A 47 -1.73 8.35 14.49
N LEU A 48 -0.80 7.67 15.17
CA LEU A 48 0.63 7.68 14.84
C LEU A 48 0.97 6.87 13.59
N ILE A 49 0.17 5.85 13.28
CA ILE A 49 0.30 4.99 12.09
C ILE A 49 -0.43 5.62 10.92
N SER A 50 -1.70 5.99 11.11
CA SER A 50 -2.53 6.57 10.05
C SER A 50 -1.97 7.89 9.54
N ARG A 51 -1.50 8.76 10.45
CA ARG A 51 -1.02 10.13 10.17
C ARG A 51 -1.95 10.92 9.25
N ASN A 52 -3.27 10.76 9.44
CA ASN A 52 -4.33 11.32 8.58
C ASN A 52 -4.28 10.86 7.10
N LEU A 53 -3.44 9.89 6.75
CA LEU A 53 -3.30 9.34 5.40
C LEU A 53 -4.04 8.02 5.27
N ALA A 54 -3.73 7.02 6.09
CA ALA A 54 -4.43 5.75 6.08
C ALA A 54 -5.77 5.84 6.84
N PRO A 55 -6.84 5.17 6.38
CA PRO A 55 -8.11 5.16 7.10
C PRO A 55 -8.07 4.30 8.36
N HIS A 56 -8.95 4.64 9.31
CA HIS A 56 -9.30 3.79 10.44
C HIS A 56 -10.47 2.87 10.08
N PHE A 57 -10.34 1.61 10.44
CA PHE A 57 -11.39 0.59 10.41
C PHE A 57 -11.75 0.19 11.84
N PHE A 58 -13.03 0.01 12.09
CA PHE A 58 -13.55 -0.58 13.33
C PHE A 58 -14.01 -2.02 13.05
N PHE A 59 -14.04 -2.88 14.06
CA PHE A 59 -14.41 -4.29 13.91
C PHE A 59 -15.39 -4.71 14.98
N GLU A 60 -16.23 -5.70 14.69
CA GLU A 60 -17.28 -6.21 15.61
C GLU A 60 -16.73 -6.55 17.01
N ASP A 61 -15.52 -7.11 17.07
CA ASP A 61 -14.90 -7.54 18.32
C ASP A 61 -14.20 -6.41 19.10
N ALA A 62 -14.07 -5.23 18.50
CA ALA A 62 -13.51 -4.04 19.14
C ALA A 62 -14.06 -2.76 18.44
N PRO A 63 -15.35 -2.43 18.66
CA PRO A 63 -16.06 -1.41 17.87
C PRO A 63 -15.58 0.02 18.11
N ASP A 64 -14.96 0.29 19.26
CA ASP A 64 -14.47 1.62 19.65
C ASP A 64 -12.96 1.79 19.42
N VAL A 65 -12.27 0.75 18.96
CA VAL A 65 -10.82 0.77 18.76
C VAL A 65 -10.52 1.04 17.28
N PRO A 66 -9.85 2.16 16.94
CA PRO A 66 -9.48 2.44 15.56
C PRO A 66 -8.29 1.56 15.16
N PHE A 67 -8.44 0.86 14.04
CA PHE A 67 -7.36 0.07 13.47
C PHE A 67 -6.92 0.57 12.09
N VAL A 68 -5.62 0.50 11.82
CA VAL A 68 -5.05 0.64 10.48
C VAL A 68 -4.63 -0.74 9.97
N ILE A 69 -4.93 -1.05 8.71
CA ILE A 69 -4.48 -2.30 8.09
C ILE A 69 -3.05 -2.11 7.59
N CYS A 70 -2.13 -2.91 8.09
CA CYS A 70 -0.71 -2.81 7.74
C CYS A 70 -0.10 -4.15 7.38
N LEU A 71 1.07 -4.08 6.74
CA LEU A 71 1.94 -5.24 6.60
C LEU A 71 2.30 -5.83 7.98
N LYS A 72 2.20 -7.16 8.06
CA LYS A 72 2.44 -7.93 9.27
C LYS A 72 3.90 -7.86 9.67
N HIS A 73 4.13 -7.71 10.97
CA HIS A 73 5.44 -7.91 11.57
C HIS A 73 5.54 -9.31 12.17
N ILE A 74 6.74 -9.89 12.11
CA ILE A 74 7.10 -11.18 12.70
C ILE A 74 8.35 -11.02 13.56
N PRO A 75 8.62 -11.94 14.50
CA PRO A 75 9.88 -11.96 15.22
C PRO A 75 11.09 -11.98 14.28
N SER A 76 12.10 -11.19 14.63
CA SER A 76 13.38 -11.12 13.93
C SER A 76 14.29 -12.26 14.37
N ALA A 77 14.89 -12.96 13.40
CA ALA A 77 15.86 -14.02 13.71
C ALA A 77 17.25 -13.43 13.96
N SER A 78 17.60 -12.35 13.25
CA SER A 78 18.90 -11.69 13.38
C SER A 78 19.00 -10.77 14.60
N PHE A 79 17.86 -10.31 15.13
CA PHE A 79 17.80 -9.42 16.30
C PHE A 79 16.76 -9.96 17.30
N PRO A 80 17.13 -10.91 18.17
CA PRO A 80 16.22 -11.51 19.14
C PRO A 80 15.52 -10.45 20.01
N GLY A 81 14.24 -10.67 20.32
CA GLY A 81 13.42 -9.72 21.07
C GLY A 81 12.82 -8.57 20.26
N THR A 82 13.15 -8.49 18.96
CA THR A 82 12.63 -7.46 18.05
C THR A 82 11.71 -8.04 16.98
N THR A 83 10.99 -7.16 16.26
CA THR A 83 10.13 -7.54 15.14
C THR A 83 10.61 -6.92 13.82
N LYS A 84 10.15 -7.50 12.73
CA LYS A 84 10.39 -7.02 11.37
C LYS A 84 9.17 -7.24 10.49
N CYS A 85 9.04 -6.46 9.42
CA CYS A 85 8.10 -6.75 8.35
C CYS A 85 8.28 -8.19 7.85
N ARG A 86 7.18 -8.90 7.62
CA ARG A 86 7.14 -10.30 7.15
C ARG A 86 7.93 -10.54 5.88
N PHE A 87 8.03 -9.52 5.03
CA PHE A 87 8.75 -9.57 3.76
C PHE A 87 10.23 -9.20 3.86
N LEU A 88 10.74 -8.84 5.05
CA LEU A 88 12.16 -8.65 5.26
C LEU A 88 12.86 -10.01 5.40
N MET A 89 13.61 -10.39 4.36
CA MET A 89 14.58 -11.48 4.43
C MET A 89 15.83 -10.95 5.11
N GLU A 90 16.34 -11.72 6.06
CA GLU A 90 17.56 -11.41 6.79
C GLU A 90 18.60 -12.47 6.47
N CYS A 91 19.82 -12.04 6.16
CA CYS A 91 21.00 -12.88 6.18
C CYS A 91 21.80 -12.54 7.44
N LEU A 92 22.26 -13.56 8.15
CA LEU A 92 23.19 -13.38 9.26
C LEU A 92 24.50 -12.77 8.76
N PRO A 93 25.27 -12.10 9.63
CA PRO A 93 26.60 -11.62 9.28
C PRO A 93 27.52 -12.71 8.74
N ASP A 94 28.28 -12.39 7.69
CA ASP A 94 29.33 -13.22 7.11
C ASP A 94 30.56 -12.36 6.75
N GLU A 95 31.60 -12.96 6.16
CA GLU A 95 32.83 -12.24 5.81
C GLU A 95 32.59 -11.13 4.77
N ASP A 96 31.65 -11.34 3.84
CA ASP A 96 31.29 -10.36 2.80
C ASP A 96 30.36 -9.26 3.35
N HIS A 97 29.57 -9.58 4.37
CA HIS A 97 28.55 -8.74 4.97
C HIS A 97 28.64 -8.81 6.50
N PRO A 98 29.61 -8.12 7.12
CA PRO A 98 29.90 -8.24 8.57
C PRO A 98 28.78 -7.73 9.49
N LYS A 99 27.73 -7.12 8.92
CA LYS A 99 26.52 -6.66 9.62
C LYS A 99 25.25 -7.42 9.19
N GLY A 100 25.40 -8.45 8.36
CA GLY A 100 24.30 -9.14 7.70
C GLY A 100 23.63 -8.31 6.61
N LEU A 101 22.71 -8.92 5.88
CA LEU A 101 21.94 -8.26 4.82
C LEU A 101 20.45 -8.30 5.10
N GLY A 102 19.76 -7.22 4.72
CA GLY A 102 18.30 -7.15 4.72
C GLY A 102 17.79 -6.91 3.31
N ARG A 103 16.94 -7.82 2.79
CA ARG A 103 16.33 -7.67 1.47
C ARG A 103 14.81 -7.83 1.55
N CYS A 104 14.08 -6.91 0.92
CA CYS A 104 12.64 -7.06 0.75
C CYS A 104 12.34 -8.13 -0.31
N SER A 105 11.63 -9.21 0.06
CA SER A 105 11.27 -10.29 -0.85
C SER A 105 10.21 -9.89 -1.89
N ILE A 106 9.56 -8.75 -1.70
CA ILE A 106 8.56 -8.18 -2.62
C ILE A 106 9.04 -6.85 -3.22
N TYR A 107 10.36 -6.62 -3.36
CA TYR A 107 10.92 -5.28 -3.68
C TYR A 107 10.21 -4.54 -4.84
N HIS A 108 9.91 -5.25 -5.95
CA HIS A 108 9.24 -4.69 -7.13
C HIS A 108 7.71 -4.66 -7.02
N SER A 109 7.14 -5.36 -6.05
CA SER A 109 5.70 -5.39 -5.75
C SER A 109 5.37 -4.79 -4.37
N ARG A 110 6.28 -4.00 -3.80
CA ARG A 110 6.07 -3.29 -2.53
C ARG A 110 4.84 -2.38 -2.63
N PRO A 111 4.09 -2.18 -1.54
CA PRO A 111 3.05 -1.18 -1.49
C PRO A 111 3.57 0.21 -1.86
N HIS A 112 2.73 1.05 -2.47
CA HIS A 112 3.16 2.41 -2.85
C HIS A 112 3.58 3.26 -1.64
N THR A 113 3.05 2.98 -0.45
CA THR A 113 3.52 3.57 0.82
C THR A 113 5.00 3.24 1.09
N CYS A 114 5.43 2.00 0.84
CA CYS A 114 6.85 1.62 0.94
C CYS A 114 7.70 2.24 -0.17
N ARG A 115 7.20 2.30 -1.41
CA ARG A 115 7.95 2.85 -2.56
C ARG A 115 8.17 4.34 -2.45
N SER A 116 7.22 5.04 -1.84
CA SER A 116 7.28 6.49 -1.69
C SER A 116 8.25 6.92 -0.58
N PHE A 117 8.63 6.03 0.33
CA PHE A 117 9.56 6.36 1.40
C PHE A 117 10.97 6.64 0.86
N PRO A 118 11.66 7.70 1.34
CA PRO A 118 11.30 8.60 2.44
C PRO A 118 10.68 9.93 1.99
N ALA A 119 10.00 9.98 0.86
CA ALA A 119 9.30 11.18 0.40
C ALA A 119 7.83 11.20 0.83
N LYS A 120 7.26 12.40 0.87
CA LYS A 120 5.83 12.68 0.92
C LYS A 120 5.48 13.81 -0.04
N LEU A 121 4.20 13.96 -0.34
CA LEU A 121 3.71 15.19 -0.96
C LEU A 121 3.72 16.32 0.08
N ASN A 122 4.02 17.55 -0.34
CA ASN A 122 3.76 18.74 0.45
C ASN A 122 2.24 18.94 0.66
N ASP A 123 1.87 19.89 1.51
CA ASP A 123 0.47 20.08 1.90
C ASP A 123 -0.42 20.44 0.69
N ASP A 124 0.10 21.23 -0.25
CA ASP A 124 -0.58 21.57 -1.52
C ASP A 124 -0.52 20.44 -2.56
N SER A 125 0.26 19.40 -2.30
CA SER A 125 0.44 18.20 -3.13
C SER A 125 1.03 18.40 -4.52
N GLU A 126 1.74 19.50 -4.73
CA GLU A 126 2.43 19.80 -5.98
C GLU A 126 3.86 19.26 -6.02
N LEU A 127 4.51 19.11 -4.85
CA LEU A 127 5.92 18.76 -4.75
C LEU A 127 6.15 17.54 -3.86
N ALA A 128 7.11 16.69 -4.24
CA ALA A 128 7.68 15.70 -3.36
C ALA A 128 8.73 16.35 -2.43
N ILE A 129 8.60 16.10 -1.14
CA ILE A 129 9.54 16.53 -0.10
C ILE A 129 9.99 15.34 0.73
N LEU A 130 11.24 15.36 1.18
CA LEU A 130 11.79 14.32 2.04
C LEU A 130 11.25 14.45 3.47
N TYR A 131 10.94 13.33 4.10
CA TYR A 131 10.72 13.29 5.54
C TYR A 131 12.00 13.65 6.29
N GLN A 132 11.84 14.45 7.35
CA GLN A 132 12.84 14.48 8.41
C GLN A 132 12.69 13.21 9.24
N LEU A 133 13.61 12.27 9.03
CA LEU A 133 13.60 10.99 9.73
C LEU A 133 14.39 11.09 11.04
N PRO A 134 13.90 10.51 12.14
CA PRO A 134 14.70 10.35 13.35
C PRO A 134 15.84 9.35 13.08
N ALA A 135 16.84 9.33 13.96
CA ALA A 135 17.92 8.34 13.89
C ALA A 135 17.40 6.91 14.16
N ASN A 136 16.42 6.78 15.05
CA ASN A 136 15.82 5.53 15.45
C ASN A 136 14.30 5.63 15.34
N GLY A 137 13.66 4.60 14.78
CA GLY A 137 12.22 4.63 14.51
C GLY A 137 11.36 3.99 15.60
N ARG A 138 11.95 3.35 16.64
CA ARG A 138 11.21 2.67 17.72
C ARG A 138 12.10 2.36 18.91
N ASN A 139 11.60 2.58 20.13
CA ASN A 139 12.10 2.13 21.45
C ASN A 139 13.63 2.14 21.73
N GLY A 140 14.46 2.76 20.89
CA GLY A 140 15.91 2.91 21.08
C GLY A 140 16.75 1.67 20.79
N GLU A 141 16.14 0.53 20.43
CA GLU A 141 16.92 -0.68 20.08
C GLU A 141 17.66 -0.49 18.76
N PRO A 142 18.94 -0.92 18.65
CA PRO A 142 19.74 -0.76 17.42
C PRO A 142 19.11 -1.42 16.19
N ALA A 143 18.28 -2.45 16.39
CA ALA A 143 17.54 -3.09 15.31
C ALA A 143 16.59 -2.14 14.58
N TYR A 144 16.17 -1.03 15.21
CA TYR A 144 15.24 -0.06 14.64
C TYR A 144 15.91 1.25 14.19
N ASP A 145 17.24 1.26 14.14
CA ASP A 145 17.99 2.38 13.59
C ASP A 145 17.66 2.56 12.11
N LEU A 146 17.34 3.80 11.74
CA LEU A 146 17.09 4.19 10.36
C LEU A 146 18.41 4.51 9.67
N CYS A 147 18.34 4.80 8.36
CA CYS A 147 19.55 4.93 7.57
C CYS A 147 20.47 6.03 8.13
N PRO A 148 21.76 5.71 8.42
CA PRO A 148 22.65 6.62 9.15
C PRO A 148 23.04 7.83 8.31
N ARG A 149 22.97 7.69 6.98
CA ARG A 149 23.13 8.80 6.04
C ARG A 149 21.79 9.48 5.82
N GLN A 150 21.79 10.82 5.87
CA GLN A 150 20.64 11.61 5.45
C GLN A 150 20.38 11.46 3.95
N TRP A 151 19.10 11.34 3.61
CA TRP A 151 18.64 11.27 2.24
C TRP A 151 18.64 12.66 1.61
N THR A 152 18.92 12.69 0.32
CA THR A 152 18.92 13.89 -0.52
C THR A 152 18.00 13.66 -1.72
N PRO A 153 17.53 14.70 -2.41
CA PRO A 153 16.72 14.53 -3.61
C PRO A 153 17.39 13.69 -4.71
N ALA A 154 18.73 13.68 -4.77
CA ALA A 154 19.50 12.87 -5.71
C ALA A 154 19.44 11.35 -5.43
N ASP A 155 18.96 10.94 -4.25
CA ASP A 155 18.78 9.53 -3.90
C ASP A 155 17.45 8.96 -4.41
N LEU A 156 16.60 9.80 -5.00
CA LEU A 156 15.26 9.43 -5.46
C LEU A 156 15.17 9.52 -6.98
N GLU A 157 14.55 8.51 -7.59
CA GLU A 157 14.13 8.57 -8.99
C GLU A 157 12.89 9.48 -9.10
N PRO A 158 12.97 10.68 -9.72
CA PRO A 158 11.91 11.68 -9.59
C PRO A 158 10.54 11.19 -10.09
N ASN A 159 10.51 10.56 -11.27
CA ASN A 159 9.27 10.09 -11.90
C ASN A 159 8.65 8.93 -11.11
N GLU A 160 9.45 7.93 -10.72
CA GLU A 160 8.96 6.79 -9.94
C GLU A 160 8.45 7.20 -8.56
N THR A 161 9.14 8.16 -7.94
CA THR A 161 8.77 8.71 -6.63
C THR A 161 7.45 9.45 -6.70
N ILE A 162 7.31 10.39 -7.63
CA ILE A 162 6.07 11.16 -7.81
C ILE A 162 4.90 10.24 -8.18
N GLN A 163 5.12 9.30 -9.11
CA GLN A 163 4.10 8.32 -9.46
C GLN A 163 3.64 7.52 -8.24
N SER A 164 4.59 7.02 -7.43
CA SER A 164 4.25 6.26 -6.23
C SER A 164 3.50 7.08 -5.20
N LEU A 165 3.88 8.34 -5.00
CA LEU A 165 3.21 9.27 -4.09
C LEU A 165 1.77 9.58 -4.52
N VAL A 166 1.57 9.87 -5.80
CA VAL A 166 0.24 10.15 -6.36
C VAL A 166 -0.66 8.93 -6.26
N VAL A 167 -0.15 7.75 -6.63
CA VAL A 167 -0.92 6.50 -6.50
C VAL A 167 -1.23 6.21 -5.03
N ALA A 168 -0.26 6.32 -4.11
CA ALA A 168 -0.51 6.13 -2.68
C ALA A 168 -1.60 7.07 -2.14
N LYS A 169 -1.55 8.36 -2.50
CA LYS A 169 -2.56 9.35 -2.09
C LYS A 169 -3.94 9.01 -2.65
N TYR A 170 -4.02 8.69 -3.94
CA TYR A 170 -5.26 8.33 -4.61
C TYR A 170 -5.89 7.08 -3.99
N GLU A 171 -5.09 6.03 -3.81
CA GLU A 171 -5.53 4.76 -3.22
C GLU A 171 -5.98 4.91 -1.79
N MET A 172 -5.23 5.64 -0.95
CA MET A 172 -5.65 5.87 0.44
C MET A 172 -6.91 6.73 0.53
N THR A 173 -7.09 7.67 -0.39
CA THR A 173 -8.33 8.47 -0.47
C THR A 173 -9.53 7.59 -0.84
N PHE A 174 -9.37 6.68 -1.79
CA PHE A 174 -10.41 5.71 -2.13
C PHE A 174 -10.66 4.75 -0.95
N PHE A 175 -9.61 4.30 -0.28
CA PHE A 175 -9.71 3.39 0.85
C PHE A 175 -10.41 4.01 2.06
N LYS A 176 -10.30 5.33 2.26
CA LYS A 176 -11.13 6.08 3.23
C LYS A 176 -12.63 5.96 2.93
N LYS A 177 -13.04 6.02 1.66
CA LYS A 177 -14.45 5.85 1.29
C LYS A 177 -14.92 4.42 1.60
N ILE A 178 -14.07 3.43 1.36
CA ILE A 178 -14.36 2.04 1.73
C ILE A 178 -14.49 1.87 3.24
N ALA A 179 -13.61 2.51 4.02
CA ALA A 179 -13.67 2.49 5.47
C ALA A 179 -14.99 3.09 5.99
N VAL A 180 -15.47 4.19 5.39
CA VAL A 180 -16.79 4.75 5.74
C VAL A 180 -17.90 3.72 5.54
N VAL A 181 -17.90 2.96 4.44
CA VAL A 181 -18.90 1.92 4.19
C VAL A 181 -18.78 0.76 5.18
N TRP A 182 -17.57 0.26 5.42
CA TRP A 182 -17.32 -0.80 6.40
C TRP A 182 -17.76 -0.39 7.81
N ASN A 183 -17.41 0.83 8.23
CA ASN A 183 -17.64 1.34 9.57
C ASN A 183 -19.12 1.64 9.87
N GLN A 184 -20.02 1.64 8.88
CA GLN A 184 -21.47 1.75 9.12
C GLN A 184 -22.04 0.52 9.84
N ASN A 185 -21.48 -0.65 9.55
CA ASN A 185 -21.82 -1.91 10.21
C ASN A 185 -20.56 -2.79 10.29
N PRO A 186 -19.65 -2.51 11.25
CA PRO A 186 -18.38 -3.23 11.38
C PRO A 186 -18.58 -4.74 11.45
N GLY A 187 -18.01 -5.47 10.50
CA GLY A 187 -18.03 -6.93 10.49
C GLY A 187 -16.90 -7.55 11.33
N PRO A 188 -16.87 -8.89 11.42
CA PRO A 188 -15.77 -9.61 12.03
C PRO A 188 -14.51 -9.48 11.16
N TRP A 189 -13.33 -9.47 11.80
CA TRP A 189 -12.04 -9.38 11.10
C TRP A 189 -11.87 -10.42 9.99
N ASN A 190 -12.38 -11.64 10.22
CA ASN A 190 -12.31 -12.75 9.26
C ASN A 190 -13.07 -12.48 7.94
N ALA A 191 -14.07 -11.61 7.94
CA ALA A 191 -14.84 -11.23 6.75
C ALA A 191 -14.18 -10.08 5.96
N PHE A 192 -13.21 -9.40 6.53
CA PHE A 192 -12.57 -8.22 5.92
C PHE A 192 -11.93 -8.51 4.55
N PRO A 193 -11.18 -9.61 4.35
CA PRO A 193 -10.51 -9.86 3.07
C PRO A 193 -11.51 -10.04 1.92
N GLU A 194 -12.60 -10.76 2.17
CA GLU A 194 -13.68 -10.97 1.20
C GLU A 194 -14.38 -9.66 0.85
N PHE A 195 -14.66 -8.82 1.85
CA PHE A 195 -15.21 -7.49 1.63
C PHE A 195 -14.33 -6.62 0.72
N ILE A 196 -13.01 -6.63 0.93
CA ILE A 196 -12.07 -5.92 0.05
C ILE A 196 -12.07 -6.51 -1.35
N ASP A 197 -12.07 -7.83 -1.47
CA ASP A 197 -11.99 -8.49 -2.76
C ASP A 197 -13.21 -8.19 -3.65
N ILE A 198 -14.42 -8.16 -3.08
CA ILE A 198 -15.65 -7.78 -3.79
C ILE A 198 -15.54 -6.38 -4.39
N ILE A 199 -15.00 -5.42 -3.63
CA ILE A 199 -14.90 -4.02 -4.08
C ILE A 199 -13.84 -3.88 -5.18
N TYR A 200 -12.67 -4.50 -5.00
CA TYR A 200 -11.55 -4.32 -5.93
C TYR A 200 -11.68 -5.16 -7.20
N SER A 201 -12.34 -6.33 -7.15
CA SER A 201 -12.63 -7.14 -8.34
C SER A 201 -13.54 -6.41 -9.34
N ASN A 202 -14.39 -5.49 -8.85
CA ASN A 202 -15.30 -4.70 -9.68
C ASN A 202 -14.80 -3.29 -9.97
N ARG A 203 -13.56 -2.96 -9.59
CA ARG A 203 -13.03 -1.60 -9.69
C ARG A 203 -12.70 -1.18 -11.11
N ILE A 204 -12.35 -2.13 -11.96
CA ILE A 204 -12.09 -1.92 -13.39
C ILE A 204 -13.11 -2.75 -14.17
N SER A 205 -14.10 -2.08 -14.74
CA SER A 205 -15.09 -2.70 -15.61
C SER A 205 -14.81 -2.33 -17.08
N SER A 206 -14.94 -3.28 -18.00
CA SER A 206 -15.05 -2.96 -19.42
C SER A 206 -16.33 -2.15 -19.62
N GLY A 207 -16.20 -0.87 -19.98
CA GLY A 207 -17.35 -0.07 -20.35
C GLY A 207 -18.03 -0.68 -21.58
N GLN A 208 -19.30 -1.07 -21.47
CA GLN A 208 -20.15 -1.09 -22.65
C GLN A 208 -20.38 0.38 -23.04
N PHE A 209 -19.53 0.89 -23.94
CA PHE A 209 -19.90 2.09 -24.68
C PHE A 209 -21.22 1.79 -25.37
N GLY A 210 -22.25 2.59 -25.03
CA GLY A 210 -23.63 2.34 -25.43
C GLY A 210 -23.76 2.00 -26.91
N GLN A 211 -24.09 0.75 -27.20
CA GLN A 211 -24.89 0.44 -28.36
C GLN A 211 -26.32 0.83 -27.99
N THR A 212 -26.63 2.11 -28.15
CA THR A 212 -28.01 2.52 -28.33
C THR A 212 -28.50 1.78 -29.57
N ASN A 213 -29.37 0.80 -29.35
CA ASN A 213 -30.16 0.15 -30.38
C ASN A 213 -30.81 1.23 -31.26
N GLN A 214 -30.23 1.52 -32.43
CA GLN A 214 -31.03 1.94 -33.57
C GLN A 214 -31.73 0.69 -34.07
N GLY A 215 -32.91 0.45 -33.50
CA GLY A 215 -33.88 -0.46 -34.09
C GLY A 215 -34.16 -0.02 -35.51
N GLN A 216 -33.97 -0.97 -36.43
CA GLN A 216 -34.50 -0.92 -37.79
C GLN A 216 -36.00 -0.64 -37.78
N SER A 217 -36.47 0.15 -38.75
CA SER A 217 -37.73 -0.18 -39.43
C SER A 217 -37.46 -0.24 -40.93
N PRO A 218 -37.93 -1.30 -41.62
CA PRO A 218 -37.89 -1.45 -43.06
C PRO A 218 -39.11 -0.79 -43.72
N ASP A 219 -39.06 -0.72 -45.06
CA ASP A 219 -40.10 -0.29 -46.03
C ASP A 219 -40.24 1.25 -46.16
N ASP A 220 -40.01 1.90 -47.31
CA ASP A 220 -40.54 1.62 -48.64
C ASP A 220 -39.54 1.84 -49.78
N ALA A 221 -39.69 1.01 -50.81
CA ALA A 221 -39.03 1.12 -52.10
C ALA A 221 -39.68 2.20 -53.00
N GLU A 222 -38.89 2.60 -54.01
CA GLU A 222 -39.36 3.02 -55.35
C GLU A 222 -39.85 4.47 -55.55
N SER A 223 -38.99 5.31 -56.16
CA SER A 223 -39.32 5.92 -57.45
C SER A 223 -38.08 6.52 -58.15
N LEU A 224 -37.80 5.95 -59.32
CA LEU A 224 -37.01 6.55 -60.39
C LEU A 224 -37.73 7.80 -60.93
N SER A 225 -37.00 8.89 -61.14
CA SER A 225 -36.97 9.66 -62.41
C SER A 225 -36.47 11.09 -62.21
N LYS A 226 -35.25 11.39 -62.71
CA LYS A 226 -34.91 12.68 -63.32
C LYS A 226 -33.83 12.46 -64.37
N ALA A 227 -34.25 12.39 -65.63
CA ALA A 227 -33.45 12.77 -66.79
C ALA A 227 -34.42 13.23 -67.89
N ALA A 228 -34.56 14.55 -67.96
CA ALA A 228 -34.78 15.31 -69.18
C ALA A 228 -33.56 16.24 -69.32
#